data_AF-A0A4Z1DJR5-F1
#
_entry.id   AF-A0A4Z1DJR5-F1
#
_cell.length_a   1.000
_cell.length_b   1.000
_cell.length_c   1.000
_cell.angle_alpha   90.00
_cell.angle_beta   90.00
_cell.angle_gamma   90.00
#
_symmetry.space_group_name_H-M   'P 1'
#
loop_
_entity.id
_entity.type
_entity.pdbx_description
1 polymer ?
#
loop_
_entity_poly.entity_id
_entity_poly.type
_entity_poly.pdbx_seq_one_letter_code
_entity_poly.pdbx_strand_id
1 'polypeptide(L)'
;MAISFGAGSTWGAVSQREFRRMTRDPRHVLHYRVHFAAIGWADRQGHASFQAGQLAATLASEDAKPLSKQSVNGAVQRAKKLDLVASPSKAACLVLPRHMFQKEKGASVACRAHPNRR
;
A
#
# COMPACT_ATOMS: atom_id res chain seq x y z
N MET A 1 -5.35 -24.76 -1.85
CA MET A 1 -4.64 -24.52 -0.56
C MET A 1 -5.47 -23.49 0.20
N ALA A 2 -5.92 -23.80 1.41
CA ALA A 2 -6.86 -22.96 2.15
C ALA A 2 -6.14 -21.78 2.82
N ILE A 3 -6.64 -20.56 2.61
CA ILE A 3 -6.25 -19.39 3.37
C ILE A 3 -6.70 -19.65 4.82
N SER A 4 -5.76 -20.00 5.70
CA SER A 4 -6.06 -20.21 7.12
C SER A 4 -5.78 -18.92 7.88
N PHE A 5 -6.88 -18.30 8.23
CA PHE A 5 -7.01 -17.05 8.97
C PHE A 5 -6.89 -17.25 10.51
N GLY A 6 -6.48 -18.44 10.95
CA GLY A 6 -6.53 -18.83 12.37
C GLY A 6 -7.92 -19.31 12.76
N ALA A 7 -7.98 -20.43 13.49
CA ALA A 7 -9.25 -20.96 13.99
C ALA A 7 -9.90 -19.94 14.95
N GLY A 8 -11.13 -19.51 14.64
CA GLY A 8 -11.92 -18.62 15.50
C GLY A 8 -11.70 -17.11 15.30
N SER A 9 -10.90 -16.68 14.32
CA SER A 9 -10.74 -15.25 13.98
C SER A 9 -11.58 -14.86 12.76
N THR A 10 -12.30 -13.74 12.82
CA THR A 10 -13.08 -13.20 11.69
C THR A 10 -12.22 -12.31 10.81
N TRP A 11 -12.20 -12.56 9.50
CA TRP A 11 -11.43 -11.78 8.54
C TRP A 11 -12.33 -11.20 7.45
N GLY A 12 -12.07 -9.95 7.10
CA GLY A 12 -12.73 -9.25 6.00
C GLY A 12 -11.90 -9.37 4.72
N ALA A 13 -12.55 -9.76 3.62
CA ALA A 13 -11.97 -9.57 2.29
C ALA A 13 -12.23 -8.15 1.81
N VAL A 14 -11.26 -7.54 1.13
CA VAL A 14 -11.37 -6.19 0.55
C VAL A 14 -11.21 -6.23 -0.96
N SER A 15 -11.96 -5.38 -1.67
CA SER A 15 -11.85 -5.23 -3.12
C SER A 15 -10.67 -4.33 -3.46
N GLN A 16 -9.58 -4.89 -3.99
CA GLN A 16 -8.44 -4.07 -4.46
C GLN A 16 -8.87 -3.03 -5.49
N ARG A 17 -9.85 -3.34 -6.35
CA ARG A 17 -10.39 -2.40 -7.35
C ARG A 17 -11.00 -1.17 -6.68
N GLU A 18 -11.73 -1.36 -5.59
CA GLU A 18 -12.36 -0.25 -4.86
C GLU A 18 -11.31 0.63 -4.17
N PHE A 19 -10.30 0.02 -3.56
CA PHE A 19 -9.19 0.74 -2.95
C PHE A 19 -8.36 1.53 -4.00
N ARG A 20 -8.23 1.03 -5.23
CA ARG A 20 -7.64 1.80 -6.34
C ARG A 20 -8.47 3.04 -6.68
N ARG A 21 -9.81 2.93 -6.68
CA ARG A 21 -10.72 4.06 -6.87
C ARG A 21 -10.55 5.11 -5.77
N MET A 22 -10.61 4.67 -4.51
CA MET A 22 -10.47 5.56 -3.34
C MET A 22 -9.10 6.26 -3.29
N THR A 23 -8.05 5.64 -3.83
CA THR A 23 -6.71 6.25 -3.93
C THR A 23 -6.72 7.57 -4.71
N ARG A 24 -7.64 7.72 -5.68
CA ARG A 24 -7.76 8.90 -6.53
C ARG A 24 -8.81 9.90 -6.06
N ASP A 25 -9.62 9.55 -5.06
CA ASP A 25 -10.71 10.41 -4.59
C ASP A 25 -10.16 11.58 -3.76
N PRO A 26 -10.34 12.84 -4.19
CA PRO A 26 -9.88 14.02 -3.45
C PRO A 26 -10.57 14.23 -2.11
N ARG A 27 -11.71 13.57 -1.84
CA ARG A 27 -12.41 13.65 -0.55
C ARG A 27 -11.62 12.98 0.57
N HIS A 28 -10.69 12.09 0.22
CA HIS A 28 -9.83 11.43 1.17
C HIS A 28 -8.53 12.19 1.40
N VAL A 29 -8.14 12.29 2.67
CA VAL A 29 -6.88 12.94 3.03
C VAL A 29 -5.71 12.14 2.48
N LEU A 30 -4.66 12.83 2.03
CA LEU A 30 -3.60 12.24 1.22
C LEU A 30 -2.90 11.02 1.86
N HIS A 31 -2.73 10.99 3.17
CA HIS A 31 -2.12 9.85 3.87
C HIS A 31 -3.04 8.61 3.94
N TYR A 32 -4.36 8.78 3.93
CA TYR A 32 -5.29 7.66 3.73
C TYR A 32 -5.30 7.19 2.27
N ARG A 33 -5.11 8.09 1.31
CA ARG A 33 -4.93 7.70 -0.10
C ARG A 33 -3.66 6.85 -0.30
N VAL A 34 -2.59 7.10 0.47
CA VAL A 34 -1.41 6.22 0.52
C VAL A 34 -1.76 4.83 1.02
N HIS A 35 -2.58 4.73 2.08
CA HIS A 35 -3.07 3.46 2.58
C HIS A 35 -3.88 2.71 1.52
N PHE A 36 -4.77 3.42 0.83
CA PHE A 36 -5.57 2.84 -0.24
C PHE A 36 -4.71 2.36 -1.41
N ALA A 37 -3.65 3.11 -1.74
CA ALA A 37 -2.67 2.70 -2.73
C ALA A 37 -1.94 1.42 -2.30
N ALA A 38 -1.59 1.29 -1.02
CA ALA A 38 -0.92 0.11 -0.49
C ALA A 38 -1.79 -1.13 -0.64
N ILE A 39 -3.08 -1.06 -0.29
CA ILE A 39 -4.02 -2.19 -0.41
C ILE A 39 -4.36 -2.48 -1.87
N GLY A 40 -4.67 -1.44 -2.65
CA GLY A 40 -5.13 -1.57 -4.03
C GLY A 40 -4.09 -2.19 -4.98
N TRP A 41 -2.80 -1.99 -4.71
CA TRP A 41 -1.69 -2.53 -5.51
C TRP A 41 -0.86 -3.58 -4.76
N ALA A 42 -1.33 -4.05 -3.60
CA ALA A 42 -0.63 -5.09 -2.85
C ALA A 42 -0.53 -6.39 -3.66
N ASP A 43 0.68 -6.93 -3.73
CA ASP A 43 0.94 -8.29 -4.14
C ASP A 43 0.62 -9.29 -3.00
N ARG A 44 0.89 -10.58 -3.24
CA ARG A 44 0.66 -11.66 -2.27
C ARG A 44 1.53 -11.58 -1.00
N GLN A 45 2.49 -10.66 -0.95
CA GLN A 45 3.33 -10.40 0.22
C GLN A 45 2.93 -9.13 0.98
N GLY A 46 1.95 -8.39 0.49
CA GLY A 46 1.54 -7.10 1.04
C GLY A 46 2.43 -5.94 0.60
N HIS A 47 3.14 -6.08 -0.53
CA HIS A 47 3.94 -5.01 -1.12
C HIS A 47 3.21 -4.39 -2.32
N ALA A 48 3.13 -3.07 -2.36
CA ALA A 48 2.68 -2.31 -3.52
C ALA A 48 3.88 -1.57 -4.12
N SER A 49 4.39 -2.07 -5.25
CA SER A 49 5.57 -1.50 -5.92
C SER A 49 5.17 -0.47 -6.98
N PHE A 50 5.90 0.64 -7.03
CA PHE A 50 5.64 1.75 -7.95
C PHE A 50 6.91 2.12 -8.72
N GLN A 51 6.76 2.41 -10.01
CA GLN A 51 7.81 3.06 -10.81
C GLN A 51 8.07 4.49 -10.33
N ALA A 52 9.19 5.07 -10.77
CA ALA A 52 9.53 6.46 -10.46
C ALA A 52 8.39 7.40 -10.88
N GLY A 53 7.90 8.22 -9.94
CA GLY A 53 6.78 9.15 -10.17
C GLY A 53 5.39 8.49 -10.22
N GLN A 54 5.28 7.16 -10.33
CA GLN A 54 3.99 6.49 -10.46
C GLN A 54 3.12 6.68 -9.22
N LEU A 55 3.68 6.59 -8.01
CA LEU A 55 2.90 6.86 -6.79
C LEU A 55 2.39 8.30 -6.76
N ALA A 56 3.18 9.26 -7.24
CA ALA A 56 2.78 10.67 -7.29
C ALA A 56 1.59 10.91 -8.24
N ALA A 57 1.57 10.21 -9.38
CA ALA A 57 0.47 10.24 -10.32
C ALA A 57 -0.76 9.49 -9.78
N THR A 58 -0.55 8.33 -9.14
CA THR A 58 -1.62 7.52 -8.54
C THR A 58 -2.35 8.27 -7.41
N LEU A 59 -1.61 9.05 -6.61
CA LEU A 59 -2.15 9.88 -5.54
C LEU A 59 -2.70 11.23 -6.00
N ALA A 60 -2.55 11.58 -7.28
CA ALA A 60 -3.24 12.73 -7.83
C ALA A 60 -4.71 12.38 -8.08
N SER A 61 -5.60 13.38 -8.08
CA SER A 61 -6.97 13.18 -8.54
C SER A 61 -6.99 12.82 -10.03
N GLU A 62 -8.09 12.27 -10.51
CA GLU A 62 -8.30 12.07 -11.94
C GLU A 62 -8.08 13.40 -12.69
N ASP A 63 -7.29 13.37 -13.76
CA ASP A 63 -6.85 14.52 -14.56
C ASP A 63 -5.97 15.59 -13.87
N ALA A 64 -5.57 15.37 -12.62
CA ALA A 64 -4.67 16.28 -11.92
C ALA A 64 -3.19 16.00 -12.24
N LYS A 65 -2.38 17.06 -12.15
CA LYS A 65 -0.91 16.94 -12.26
C LYS A 65 -0.37 16.03 -11.14
N PRO A 66 0.67 15.22 -11.41
CA PRO A 66 1.33 14.42 -10.38
C PRO A 66 1.79 15.28 -9.20
N LEU A 67 1.68 14.71 -8.00
CA LEU A 67 2.11 15.40 -6.79
C LEU A 67 3.62 15.63 -6.75
N SER A 68 4.05 16.66 -6.02
CA SER A 68 5.48 16.88 -5.80
C SER A 68 6.10 15.75 -4.97
N LYS A 69 7.41 15.52 -5.14
CA LYS A 69 8.16 14.53 -4.35
C LYS A 69 8.04 14.80 -2.84
N GLN A 70 8.02 16.07 -2.44
CA GLN A 70 7.86 16.47 -1.04
C GLN A 70 6.48 16.11 -0.51
N SER A 71 5.41 16.36 -1.27
CA SER A 71 4.04 15.99 -0.88
C SER A 71 3.88 14.49 -0.72
N VAL A 72 4.42 13.69 -1.66
CA VAL A 72 4.39 12.22 -1.57
C VAL A 72 5.15 11.74 -0.34
N ASN A 73 6.38 12.23 -0.13
CA ASN A 73 7.18 11.83 1.03
C ASN A 73 6.48 12.22 2.35
N GLY A 74 5.92 13.42 2.44
CA GLY A 74 5.16 13.87 3.61
C GLY A 74 3.95 12.98 3.90
N ALA A 75 3.20 12.61 2.86
CA ALA A 75 2.05 11.72 2.98
C ALA A 75 2.45 10.32 3.45
N VAL A 76 3.51 9.73 2.87
CA VAL A 76 4.03 8.42 3.27
C VAL A 76 4.52 8.46 4.72
N GLN A 77 5.23 9.50 5.14
CA GLN A 77 5.68 9.63 6.53
C GLN A 77 4.51 9.76 7.50
N ARG A 78 3.47 10.51 7.13
CA ARG A 78 2.25 10.62 7.95
C ARG A 78 1.51 9.28 8.03
N ALA A 79 1.40 8.54 6.92
CA ALA A 79 0.79 7.22 6.88
C ALA A 79 1.52 6.21 7.78
N LYS A 80 2.87 6.24 7.80
CA LYS A 80 3.67 5.44 8.74
C LYS A 80 3.39 5.78 10.19
N LYS A 81 3.32 7.07 10.53
CA LYS A 81 3.04 7.53 11.90
C LYS A 81 1.67 7.07 12.40
N LEU A 82 0.73 6.83 11.49
CA LEU A 82 -0.62 6.34 11.77
C LEU A 82 -0.75 4.81 11.64
N ASP A 83 0.37 4.09 11.46
CA ASP A 83 0.42 2.65 11.23
C ASP A 83 -0.46 2.17 10.04
N LEU A 84 -0.73 3.05 9.08
CA LEU A 84 -1.47 2.71 7.87
C LEU A 84 -0.60 1.94 6.86
N VAL A 85 0.70 2.14 6.93
CA VAL A 85 1.72 1.41 6.16
C VAL A 85 2.93 1.17 7.05
N ALA A 86 3.63 0.06 6.86
CA ALA A 86 4.75 -0.31 7.71
C ALA A 86 5.95 0.65 7.55
N SER A 87 6.77 0.77 8.60
CA SER A 87 7.97 1.62 8.66
C SER A 87 8.93 1.52 7.45
N PRO A 88 9.13 0.33 6.83
CA PRO A 88 9.99 0.21 5.64
C PRO A 88 9.47 0.94 4.39
N SER A 89 8.19 1.34 4.34
CA SER A 89 7.55 1.90 3.15
C SER A 89 8.28 3.11 2.59
N LYS A 90 8.37 3.21 1.26
CA LYS A 90 8.92 4.37 0.53
C LYS A 90 8.05 4.65 -0.68
N ALA A 91 8.28 5.77 -1.36
CA ALA A 91 7.51 6.10 -2.57
C ALA A 91 7.60 5.02 -3.68
N ALA A 92 8.68 4.23 -3.70
CA ALA A 92 8.87 3.12 -4.64
C ALA A 92 8.19 1.82 -4.20
N CYS A 93 7.88 1.65 -2.90
CA CYS A 93 7.18 0.47 -2.39
C CYS A 93 6.50 0.75 -1.06
N LEU A 94 5.16 0.61 -1.04
CA LEU A 94 4.37 0.65 0.19
C LEU A 94 4.20 -0.77 0.73
N VAL A 95 4.32 -0.94 2.04
CA VAL A 95 4.27 -2.25 2.70
C VAL A 95 3.10 -2.26 3.67
N LEU A 96 2.21 -3.23 3.53
CA LEU A 96 1.11 -3.44 4.48
C LEU A 96 1.65 -3.94 5.83
N PRO A 97 1.14 -3.43 6.96
CA PRO A 97 1.47 -3.97 8.27
C PRO A 97 1.06 -5.43 8.41
N ARG A 98 1.81 -6.21 9.19
CA ARG A 98 1.56 -7.65 9.40
C ARG A 98 0.21 -7.95 10.06
N HIS A 99 -0.32 -7.02 10.84
CA HIS A 99 -1.63 -7.17 11.48
C HIS A 99 -2.79 -7.00 10.47
N MET A 100 -2.53 -6.37 9.32
CA MET A 100 -3.54 -6.11 8.29
C MET A 100 -3.48 -7.12 7.14
N PHE A 101 -2.31 -7.72 6.92
CA PHE A 101 -2.09 -8.63 5.80
C PHE A 101 -1.31 -9.87 6.26
N GLN A 102 -1.90 -11.04 6.02
CA GLN A 102 -1.24 -12.32 6.23
C GLN A 102 -0.69 -12.83 4.89
N LYS A 103 0.62 -13.13 4.86
CA LYS A 103 1.29 -13.66 3.67
C LYS A 103 0.84 -15.09 3.39
N GLU A 104 0.63 -15.43 2.12
CA GLU A 104 0.64 -16.82 1.70
C GLU A 104 2.06 -17.40 1.87
N LYS A 105 2.16 -18.57 2.51
CA LYS A 105 3.45 -19.26 2.70
C LYS A 105 3.96 -19.70 1.33
N GLY A 106 5.11 -19.17 0.88
CA GLY A 106 5.80 -19.63 -0.34
C GLY A 106 5.98 -18.61 -1.48
N ALA A 107 5.51 -17.37 -1.35
CA ALA A 107 5.78 -16.35 -2.38
C ALA A 107 7.15 -15.69 -2.19
N SER A 108 8.17 -16.11 -2.95
CA SER A 108 9.51 -15.51 -2.99
C SER A 108 9.66 -14.48 -4.11
N VAL A 109 8.75 -13.51 -4.22
CA VAL A 109 9.01 -12.39 -5.14
C VAL A 109 9.86 -11.36 -4.39
N ALA A 110 11.16 -11.29 -4.68
CA ALA A 110 12.02 -10.27 -4.12
C ALA A 110 11.46 -8.88 -4.49
N CYS A 111 11.05 -8.10 -3.47
CA CYS A 111 10.68 -6.72 -3.70
C CYS A 111 11.94 -5.96 -4.17
N ARG A 112 11.98 -5.55 -5.44
CA ARG A 112 13.14 -4.84 -6.01
C ARG A 112 13.52 -3.56 -5.26
N ALA A 113 12.55 -2.95 -4.58
CA ALA A 113 12.75 -1.74 -3.78
C ALA A 113 13.31 -2.02 -2.37
N HIS A 114 13.15 -3.25 -1.86
CA HIS A 114 13.61 -3.67 -0.54
C HIS A 114 14.47 -4.93 -0.71
N PRO A 115 15.79 -4.80 -0.95
CA PRO A 115 16.68 -5.95 -0.93
C PRO A 115 16.65 -6.57 0.47
N ASN A 116 15.96 -7.70 0.60
CA ASN A 116 15.87 -8.59 1.76
C ASN A 116 15.81 -7.91 3.14
N ARG A 117 14.63 -7.89 3.75
CA ARG A 117 14.52 -8.08 5.21
C ARG A 117 13.47 -9.13 5.51
N ARG A 118 13.97 -10.24 6.07
CA ARG A 118 13.22 -11.38 6.61
C ARG A 118 12.14 -10.92 7.59
#